data_AF-A0A6J7C712-F1
#
_entry.id   AF-A0A6J7C712-F1
#
_cell.length_a   1.000
_cell.length_b   1.000
_cell.length_c   1.000
_cell.angle_alpha   90.00
_cell.angle_beta   90.00
_cell.angle_gamma   90.00
#
_symmetry.space_group_name_H-M   'P 1'
#
loop_
_entity.id
_entity.type
_entity.pdbx_description
1 polymer ?
#
loop_
_entity_poly.entity_id
_entity_poly.type
_entity_poly.pdbx_seq_one_letter_code
_entity_poly.pdbx_strand_id
1 'polypeptide(L)'
;MVLLALSMREDVALAVVMMGLVLLVYMRNAPDYRRVVRRCIGVIVLGGAWYAITTKLVLPYFNDGKQPFYITYFYGNYGHNAFEIGRTIASYPNRVVSDAVQHDRLQFYKQLGWPLGWMPLASPLGLLMALPQMLASVIGLSPYARMIKYQYTSVMIAPLMISAIHGGHRLWQLPKAKVLLPVWLLLCAFTTNVAWSPSPLAEAANYQVWSQPSRRNDSLRKALTYIPGDASVSASYQLLPHLSHRTEIYDWPNPFTPAVWGNDDCDHLPDPRTIDYVILDRSQIGTGNQQLFEAMMKPDGPFKAVFQDDNVVVAHRVGTSDEVDVRPQASSCQALELRHKG
;
A
#
# COMPACT_ATOMS: atom_id res chain seq x y z
N MET A 1 7.43 -22.82 -4.59
CA MET A 1 6.40 -21.77 -4.81
C MET A 1 5.75 -21.29 -3.52
N VAL A 2 5.18 -22.16 -2.66
CA VAL A 2 4.57 -21.71 -1.38
C VAL A 2 5.57 -20.96 -0.49
N LEU A 3 6.78 -21.50 -0.29
CA LEU A 3 7.82 -20.81 0.50
C LEU A 3 8.18 -19.42 -0.08
N LEU A 4 8.27 -19.31 -1.40
CA LEU A 4 8.52 -18.04 -2.08
C LEU A 4 7.37 -17.06 -1.80
N ALA A 5 6.11 -17.50 -1.91
CA ALA A 5 4.95 -16.66 -1.63
C ALA A 5 4.94 -16.16 -0.17
N LEU A 6 5.24 -17.04 0.78
CA LEU A 6 5.31 -16.70 2.20
C LEU A 6 6.45 -15.71 2.51
N SER A 7 7.56 -15.74 1.76
CA SER A 7 8.67 -14.79 1.96
C SER A 7 8.39 -13.36 1.48
N MET A 8 7.29 -13.09 0.76
CA MET A 8 7.02 -11.77 0.19
C MET A 8 6.35 -10.81 1.18
N ARG A 9 5.25 -11.24 1.82
CA ARG A 9 4.45 -10.43 2.74
C ARG A 9 3.68 -11.31 3.71
N GLU A 10 3.48 -10.85 4.93
CA GLU A 10 2.87 -11.59 6.03
C GLU A 10 1.40 -11.97 5.76
N ASP A 11 0.62 -11.10 5.12
CA ASP A 11 -0.80 -11.30 4.84
C ASP A 11 -1.06 -12.36 3.74
N VAL A 12 -0.09 -12.59 2.85
CA VAL A 12 -0.13 -13.66 1.83
C VAL A 12 -0.32 -15.03 2.48
N ALA A 13 0.16 -15.22 3.70
CA ALA A 13 -0.02 -16.45 4.46
C ALA A 13 -1.49 -16.85 4.64
N LEU A 14 -2.39 -15.88 4.83
CA LEU A 14 -3.82 -16.13 4.97
C LEU A 14 -4.44 -16.57 3.63
N ALA A 15 -4.00 -16.01 2.51
CA ALA A 15 -4.40 -16.46 1.18
C ALA A 15 -3.91 -17.88 0.89
N VAL A 16 -2.70 -18.24 1.35
CA VAL A 16 -2.16 -19.61 1.24
C VAL A 16 -2.97 -20.60 2.07
N VAL A 17 -3.39 -20.23 3.28
CA VAL A 17 -4.31 -21.04 4.10
C VAL A 17 -5.63 -21.28 3.36
N MET A 18 -6.24 -20.22 2.84
CA MET A 18 -7.48 -20.34 2.08
C MET A 18 -7.32 -21.14 0.80
N MET A 19 -6.18 -21.04 0.11
CA MET A 19 -5.86 -21.87 -1.05
C MET A 19 -5.86 -23.36 -0.69
N GLY A 20 -5.25 -23.74 0.44
CA GLY A 20 -5.29 -25.13 0.91
C GLY A 20 -6.72 -25.62 1.17
N LEU A 21 -7.56 -24.80 1.82
CA LEU A 21 -8.97 -25.12 2.07
C LEU A 21 -9.77 -25.25 0.77
N VAL A 22 -9.56 -24.34 -0.17
CA VAL A 22 -10.22 -24.32 -1.47
C VAL A 22 -9.84 -25.53 -2.32
N LEU A 23 -8.56 -25.92 -2.32
CA LEU A 23 -8.07 -27.09 -3.05
C LEU A 23 -8.63 -28.41 -2.51
N LEU A 24 -8.85 -28.53 -1.19
CA LEU A 24 -9.52 -29.71 -0.60
C LEU A 24 -10.89 -29.95 -1.25
N VAL A 25 -11.65 -28.86 -1.47
CA VAL A 25 -12.98 -28.94 -2.07
C VAL A 25 -12.89 -29.17 -3.59
N TYR A 26 -12.05 -28.42 -4.30
CA TYR A 26 -11.90 -28.55 -5.75
C TYR A 26 -11.44 -29.95 -6.18
N MET A 27 -10.53 -30.55 -5.41
CA MET A 27 -9.89 -31.81 -5.76
C MET A 27 -10.52 -33.04 -5.07
N ARG A 28 -11.72 -32.90 -4.50
CA ARG A 28 -12.40 -34.00 -3.77
C ARG A 28 -12.59 -35.30 -4.57
N ASN A 29 -12.67 -35.18 -5.90
CA ASN A 29 -12.85 -36.30 -6.83
C ASN A 29 -11.52 -36.78 -7.45
N ALA A 30 -10.37 -36.30 -6.97
CA ALA A 30 -9.08 -36.72 -7.50
C ALA A 30 -8.81 -38.21 -7.18
N PRO A 31 -8.23 -38.98 -8.11
CA PRO A 31 -7.91 -40.40 -7.90
C PRO A 31 -7.07 -40.65 -6.62
N ASP A 32 -6.14 -39.73 -6.34
CA ASP A 32 -5.25 -39.77 -5.17
C ASP A 32 -5.69 -38.78 -4.06
N TYR A 33 -6.98 -38.70 -3.74
CA TYR A 33 -7.49 -37.69 -2.79
C TYR A 33 -6.77 -37.70 -1.42
N ARG A 34 -6.36 -38.87 -0.91
CA ARG A 34 -5.57 -38.93 0.35
C ARG A 34 -4.25 -38.16 0.27
N ARG A 35 -3.57 -38.21 -0.88
CA ARG A 35 -2.32 -37.47 -1.11
C ARG A 35 -2.60 -35.97 -1.23
N VAL A 36 -3.70 -35.60 -1.87
CA VAL A 36 -4.17 -34.22 -1.96
C VAL A 36 -4.44 -33.65 -0.58
N VAL A 37 -5.18 -34.37 0.27
CA VAL A 37 -5.49 -33.96 1.64
C VAL A 37 -4.21 -33.70 2.44
N ARG A 38 -3.24 -34.62 2.42
CA ARG A 38 -1.95 -34.44 3.11
C ARG A 38 -1.21 -33.18 2.65
N ARG A 39 -1.17 -32.94 1.33
CA ARG A 39 -0.53 -31.75 0.75
C ARG A 39 -1.27 -30.46 1.14
N CYS A 40 -2.60 -30.45 1.08
CA CYS A 40 -3.40 -29.27 1.44
C CYS A 40 -3.29 -28.95 2.93
N ILE A 41 -3.32 -29.96 3.81
CA ILE A 41 -3.05 -29.79 5.24
C ILE A 41 -1.65 -29.21 5.45
N GLY A 42 -0.64 -29.73 4.74
CA GLY A 42 0.72 -29.18 4.78
C GLY A 42 0.77 -27.70 4.40
N VAL A 43 0.04 -27.30 3.35
CA VAL A 43 -0.06 -25.88 2.93
C VAL A 43 -0.76 -25.02 3.97
N ILE A 44 -1.86 -25.49 4.56
CA ILE A 44 -2.60 -24.78 5.62
C ILE A 44 -1.72 -24.60 6.86
N VAL A 45 -1.07 -25.66 7.32
CA VAL A 45 -0.21 -25.63 8.51
C VAL A 45 0.98 -24.71 8.27
N LEU A 46 1.63 -24.81 7.11
CA LEU A 46 2.76 -23.94 6.77
C LEU A 46 2.36 -22.47 6.70
N GLY A 47 1.23 -22.14 6.06
CA GLY A 47 0.71 -20.78 6.00
C GLY A 47 0.34 -20.25 7.39
N GLY A 48 -0.40 -21.01 8.19
CA GLY A 48 -0.79 -20.61 9.54
C GLY A 48 0.42 -20.44 10.48
N ALA A 49 1.38 -21.37 10.43
CA ALA A 49 2.61 -21.28 11.20
C ALA A 49 3.44 -20.05 10.79
N TRP A 50 3.60 -19.80 9.49
CA TRP A 50 4.31 -18.61 9.01
C TRP A 50 3.63 -17.32 9.45
N TYR A 51 2.31 -17.22 9.32
CA TYR A 51 1.55 -16.06 9.80
C TYR A 51 1.75 -15.82 11.30
N ALA A 52 1.72 -16.88 12.10
CA ALA A 52 1.97 -16.78 13.54
C ALA A 52 3.41 -16.33 13.83
N ILE A 53 4.41 -16.90 13.15
CA ILE A 53 5.82 -16.53 13.30
C ILE A 53 6.03 -15.07 12.91
N THR A 54 5.51 -14.62 11.77
CA THR A 54 5.70 -13.24 11.32
C THR A 54 5.02 -12.25 12.24
N THR A 55 3.77 -12.49 12.61
CA THR A 55 2.99 -11.54 13.44
C THR A 55 3.32 -11.56 14.93
N LYS A 56 3.82 -12.68 15.47
CA LYS A 56 4.11 -12.82 16.91
C LYS A 56 5.60 -12.79 17.25
N LEU A 57 6.49 -13.05 16.30
CA LEU A 57 7.93 -13.06 16.53
C LEU A 57 8.65 -12.03 15.69
N VAL A 58 8.53 -12.08 14.36
CA VAL A 58 9.31 -11.22 13.45
C VAL A 58 8.92 -9.75 13.60
N LEU A 59 7.65 -9.42 13.45
CA LEU A 59 7.18 -8.03 13.54
C LEU A 59 7.44 -7.41 14.92
N PRO A 60 7.10 -8.06 16.05
CA PRO A 60 7.42 -7.51 17.37
C PRO A 60 8.93 -7.38 17.62
N TYR A 61 9.77 -8.28 17.10
CA TYR A 61 11.23 -8.19 17.26
C TYR A 61 11.81 -6.92 16.62
N PHE A 62 11.30 -6.53 15.44
CA PHE A 62 11.75 -5.32 14.74
C PHE A 62 10.99 -4.05 15.13
N ASN A 63 10.03 -4.14 16.05
CA ASN A 63 9.14 -3.02 16.43
C ASN A 63 9.08 -2.86 17.96
N ASP A 64 10.14 -3.24 18.68
CA ASP A 64 10.27 -3.14 20.15
C ASP A 64 9.09 -3.73 20.94
N GLY A 65 8.53 -4.83 20.45
CA GLY A 65 7.36 -5.48 21.04
C GLY A 65 6.02 -4.77 20.78
N LYS A 66 6.03 -3.60 20.14
CA LYS A 66 4.83 -2.82 19.81
C LYS A 66 4.06 -3.49 18.65
N GLN A 67 2.74 -3.29 18.61
CA GLN A 67 1.93 -3.75 17.49
C GLN A 67 2.27 -2.96 16.21
N PRO A 68 2.18 -3.58 15.03
CA PRO A 68 2.31 -2.85 13.78
C PRO A 68 1.29 -1.72 13.69
N PHE A 69 1.71 -0.54 13.25
CA PHE A 69 0.87 0.65 13.25
C PHE A 69 -0.47 0.44 12.52
N TYR A 70 -0.45 -0.29 11.40
CA TYR A 70 -1.63 -0.49 10.57
C TYR A 70 -2.78 -1.17 11.32
N ILE A 71 -2.51 -1.91 12.41
CA ILE A 71 -3.54 -2.45 13.29
C ILE A 71 -4.39 -1.33 13.87
N THR A 72 -3.75 -0.32 14.46
CA THR A 72 -4.45 0.82 15.06
C THR A 72 -5.02 1.74 13.99
N TYR A 73 -4.20 2.16 13.01
CA TYR A 73 -4.63 3.16 12.01
C TYR A 73 -5.68 2.63 11.03
N PHE A 74 -5.62 1.34 10.65
CA PHE A 74 -6.59 0.80 9.68
C PHE A 74 -7.71 0.03 10.35
N TYR A 75 -7.48 -0.59 11.51
CA TYR A 75 -8.43 -1.53 12.11
C TYR A 75 -8.86 -1.16 13.53
N GLY A 76 -8.51 0.03 14.04
CA GLY A 76 -8.84 0.45 15.40
C GLY A 76 -10.34 0.40 15.75
N ASN A 77 -11.21 0.49 14.75
CA ASN A 77 -12.64 0.30 14.92
C ASN A 77 -13.02 -1.13 15.35
N TYR A 78 -12.22 -2.14 15.00
CA TYR A 78 -12.47 -3.55 15.26
C TYR A 78 -11.66 -4.11 16.44
N GLY A 79 -10.54 -3.49 16.81
CA GLY A 79 -9.74 -3.87 17.97
C GLY A 79 -8.30 -3.39 17.87
N HIS A 80 -7.53 -3.62 18.95
CA HIS A 80 -6.15 -3.16 19.08
C HIS A 80 -5.11 -4.25 18.75
N ASN A 81 -5.57 -5.46 18.45
CA ASN A 81 -4.73 -6.57 18.01
C ASN A 81 -5.52 -7.55 17.13
N ALA A 82 -4.81 -8.45 16.46
CA ALA A 82 -5.42 -9.43 15.55
C ALA A 82 -6.49 -10.33 16.20
N PHE A 83 -6.33 -10.65 17.50
CA PHE A 83 -7.30 -11.49 18.22
C PHE A 83 -8.59 -10.74 18.52
N GLU A 84 -8.50 -9.49 19.00
CA GLU A 84 -9.66 -8.62 19.22
C GLU A 84 -10.41 -8.34 17.93
N ILE A 85 -9.69 -8.05 16.83
CA ILE A 85 -10.31 -7.87 15.51
C ILE A 85 -11.13 -9.11 15.12
N GLY A 86 -10.53 -10.30 15.25
CA GLY A 86 -11.22 -11.56 14.97
C GLY A 86 -12.45 -11.78 15.88
N ARG A 87 -12.33 -11.46 17.17
CA ARG A 87 -13.43 -11.55 18.14
C ARG A 87 -14.56 -10.59 17.79
N THR A 88 -14.26 -9.36 17.40
CA THR A 88 -15.25 -8.35 17.01
C THR A 88 -15.97 -8.74 15.73
N ILE A 89 -15.25 -9.24 14.72
CA ILE A 89 -15.85 -9.79 13.49
C ILE A 89 -16.85 -10.90 13.82
N ALA A 90 -16.49 -11.81 14.73
CA ALA A 90 -17.35 -12.92 15.12
C ALA A 90 -18.54 -12.50 16.00
N SER A 91 -18.34 -11.52 16.89
CA SER A 91 -19.37 -11.06 17.85
C SER A 91 -20.35 -10.06 17.23
N TYR A 92 -19.92 -9.31 16.21
CA TYR A 92 -20.70 -8.25 15.57
C TYR A 92 -20.70 -8.37 14.03
N PRO A 93 -21.23 -9.48 13.47
CA PRO A 93 -21.25 -9.69 12.02
C PRO A 93 -22.09 -8.63 11.28
N ASN A 94 -23.10 -8.05 11.94
CA ASN A 94 -23.88 -6.95 11.40
C ASN A 94 -23.03 -5.71 11.07
N ARG A 95 -21.97 -5.46 11.85
CA ARG A 95 -21.04 -4.36 11.59
C ARG A 95 -20.25 -4.60 10.31
N VAL A 96 -19.73 -5.82 10.13
CA VAL A 96 -19.01 -6.22 8.91
C VAL A 96 -19.89 -6.08 7.69
N VAL A 97 -21.15 -6.52 7.78
CA VAL A 97 -22.13 -6.36 6.69
C VAL A 97 -22.39 -4.88 6.41
N SER A 98 -22.57 -4.05 7.46
CA SER A 98 -22.79 -2.61 7.31
C SER A 98 -21.61 -1.93 6.61
N ASP A 99 -20.37 -2.27 6.96
CA ASP A 99 -19.17 -1.76 6.28
C ASP A 99 -19.07 -2.27 4.84
N ALA A 100 -19.41 -3.54 4.60
CA ALA A 100 -19.35 -4.18 3.29
C ALA A 100 -20.29 -3.56 2.25
N VAL A 101 -21.39 -2.92 2.67
CA VAL A 101 -22.38 -2.30 1.80
C VAL A 101 -22.23 -0.77 1.69
N GLN A 102 -21.20 -0.18 2.30
CA GLN A 102 -20.90 1.24 2.12
C GLN A 102 -20.57 1.53 0.64
N HIS A 103 -20.88 2.75 0.20
CA HIS A 103 -20.84 3.14 -1.20
C HIS A 103 -19.48 2.86 -1.87
N ASP A 104 -18.39 3.17 -1.17
CA ASP A 104 -17.03 2.98 -1.67
C ASP A 104 -16.62 1.49 -1.75
N ARG A 105 -17.13 0.62 -0.87
CA ARG A 105 -16.93 -0.84 -0.95
C ARG A 105 -17.69 -1.42 -2.15
N LEU A 106 -18.92 -0.98 -2.37
CA LEU A 106 -19.70 -1.37 -3.55
C LEU A 106 -19.01 -0.92 -4.85
N GLN A 107 -18.46 0.29 -4.87
CA GLN A 107 -17.66 0.78 -6.00
C GLN A 107 -16.40 -0.08 -6.21
N PHE A 108 -15.72 -0.47 -5.13
CA PHE A 108 -14.55 -1.33 -5.19
C PHE A 108 -14.89 -2.72 -5.77
N TYR A 109 -15.99 -3.35 -5.34
CA TYR A 109 -16.42 -4.63 -5.91
C TYR A 109 -16.77 -4.50 -7.39
N LYS A 110 -17.42 -3.40 -7.79
CA LYS A 110 -17.69 -3.10 -9.20
C LYS A 110 -16.40 -2.99 -10.00
N GLN A 111 -15.42 -2.27 -9.49
CA GLN A 111 -14.12 -2.10 -10.15
C GLN A 111 -13.34 -3.40 -10.30
N LEU A 112 -13.47 -4.34 -9.36
CA LEU A 112 -12.85 -5.67 -9.45
C LEU A 112 -13.63 -6.65 -10.34
N GLY A 113 -14.97 -6.63 -10.26
CA GLY A 113 -15.83 -7.61 -10.92
C GLY A 113 -16.13 -7.28 -12.39
N TRP A 114 -16.31 -6.00 -12.71
CA TRP A 114 -16.76 -5.57 -14.04
C TRP A 114 -15.77 -5.88 -15.17
N PRO A 115 -14.43 -5.66 -15.02
CA PRO A 115 -13.48 -6.02 -16.07
C PRO A 115 -13.47 -7.52 -16.39
N LEU A 116 -13.90 -8.34 -15.43
CA LEU A 116 -14.03 -9.80 -15.55
C LEU A 116 -15.44 -10.23 -15.93
N GLY A 117 -16.30 -9.30 -16.36
CA GLY A 117 -17.69 -9.57 -16.74
C GLY A 117 -18.52 -10.22 -15.65
N TRP A 118 -18.15 -10.03 -14.37
CA TRP A 118 -18.72 -10.70 -13.20
C TRP A 118 -18.62 -12.23 -13.20
N MET A 119 -17.78 -12.81 -14.07
CA MET A 119 -17.49 -14.25 -14.13
C MET A 119 -17.02 -14.85 -12.80
N PRO A 120 -16.26 -14.13 -11.93
CA PRO A 120 -15.88 -14.68 -10.63
C PRO A 120 -17.07 -15.11 -9.75
N LEU A 121 -18.26 -14.52 -9.93
CA LEU A 121 -19.45 -14.89 -9.16
C LEU A 121 -20.03 -16.25 -9.59
N ALA A 122 -19.75 -16.70 -10.81
CA ALA A 122 -20.14 -18.04 -11.28
C ALA A 122 -19.23 -19.15 -10.73
N SER A 123 -18.17 -18.81 -9.99
CA SER A 123 -17.31 -19.79 -9.30
C SER A 123 -16.83 -19.34 -7.92
N PRO A 124 -17.75 -19.11 -6.96
CA PRO A 124 -17.43 -18.45 -5.69
C PRO A 124 -16.38 -19.19 -4.85
N LEU A 125 -16.18 -20.50 -5.05
CA LEU A 125 -15.14 -21.27 -4.36
C LEU A 125 -13.74 -20.70 -4.60
N GLY A 126 -13.46 -20.17 -5.80
CA GLY A 126 -12.17 -19.52 -6.09
C GLY A 126 -12.00 -18.18 -5.37
N LEU A 127 -13.10 -17.45 -5.17
CA LEU A 127 -13.10 -16.17 -4.45
C LEU A 127 -12.73 -16.32 -2.97
N LEU A 128 -12.98 -17.49 -2.37
CA LEU A 128 -12.62 -17.74 -0.97
C LEU A 128 -11.11 -17.59 -0.74
N MET A 129 -10.26 -17.78 -1.75
CA MET A 129 -8.81 -17.53 -1.63
C MET A 129 -8.48 -16.05 -1.40
N ALA A 130 -9.30 -15.13 -1.93
CA ALA A 130 -9.16 -13.68 -1.73
C ALA A 130 -9.88 -13.18 -0.47
N LEU A 131 -10.66 -14.03 0.22
CA LEU A 131 -11.53 -13.62 1.32
C LEU A 131 -10.79 -12.87 2.44
N PRO A 132 -9.61 -13.30 2.92
CA PRO A 132 -8.93 -12.60 4.00
C PRO A 132 -8.53 -11.16 3.62
N GLN A 133 -7.98 -11.00 2.41
CA GLN A 133 -7.59 -9.69 1.91
C GLN A 133 -8.81 -8.82 1.61
N MET A 134 -9.86 -9.39 1.04
CA MET A 134 -11.12 -8.68 0.79
C MET A 134 -11.72 -8.18 2.11
N LEU A 135 -11.75 -9.02 3.14
CA LEU A 135 -12.25 -8.65 4.46
C LEU A 135 -11.42 -7.51 5.06
N ALA A 136 -10.09 -7.60 4.98
CA ALA A 136 -9.17 -6.55 5.42
C ALA A 136 -9.40 -5.22 4.67
N SER A 137 -9.68 -5.25 3.36
CA SER A 137 -10.03 -4.05 2.58
C SER A 137 -11.40 -3.47 2.93
N VAL A 138 -12.35 -4.30 3.39
CA VAL A 138 -13.71 -3.88 3.74
C VAL A 138 -13.76 -3.21 5.11
N ILE A 139 -13.22 -3.88 6.13
CA ILE A 139 -13.27 -3.41 7.53
C ILE A 139 -12.27 -2.30 7.82
N GLY A 140 -11.26 -2.15 6.94
CA GLY A 140 -10.22 -1.14 7.08
C GLY A 140 -10.74 0.29 6.91
N LEU A 141 -10.27 1.19 7.77
CA LEU A 141 -10.59 2.62 7.72
C LEU A 141 -9.93 3.30 6.51
N SER A 142 -8.69 2.89 6.20
CA SER A 142 -7.92 3.45 5.09
C SER A 142 -8.58 3.14 3.73
N PRO A 143 -8.95 4.18 2.95
CA PRO A 143 -9.53 3.98 1.63
C PRO A 143 -8.53 3.45 0.61
N TYR A 144 -7.22 3.59 0.86
CA TYR A 144 -6.17 3.09 -0.03
C TYR A 144 -6.23 1.57 -0.23
N ALA A 145 -6.60 0.83 0.82
CA ALA A 145 -6.72 -0.63 0.77
C ALA A 145 -7.85 -1.14 -0.16
N ARG A 146 -8.78 -0.26 -0.54
CA ARG A 146 -9.96 -0.55 -1.38
C ARG A 146 -10.03 0.34 -2.63
N MET A 147 -8.88 0.82 -3.09
CA MET A 147 -8.73 1.55 -4.34
C MET A 147 -7.88 0.73 -5.31
N ILE A 148 -8.45 0.35 -6.47
CA ILE A 148 -7.78 -0.55 -7.44
C ILE A 148 -6.47 -0.01 -8.03
N LYS A 149 -6.22 1.29 -7.89
CA LYS A 149 -4.98 1.95 -8.32
C LYS A 149 -3.78 1.70 -7.38
N TYR A 150 -4.03 1.20 -6.17
CA TYR A 150 -2.97 0.87 -5.21
C TYR A 150 -2.72 -0.64 -5.14
N GLN A 151 -1.53 -0.99 -4.64
CA GLN A 151 -0.96 -2.33 -4.61
C GLN A 151 -1.68 -3.34 -3.71
N TYR A 152 -2.59 -2.89 -2.83
CA TYR A 152 -3.30 -3.74 -1.87
C TYR A 152 -4.21 -4.79 -2.53
N THR A 153 -4.55 -4.61 -3.80
CA THR A 153 -5.37 -5.56 -4.57
C THR A 153 -4.58 -6.75 -5.11
N SER A 154 -3.25 -6.70 -5.11
CA SER A 154 -2.36 -7.69 -5.73
C SER A 154 -2.66 -9.14 -5.32
N VAL A 155 -2.87 -9.40 -4.03
CA VAL A 155 -3.17 -10.73 -3.47
C VAL A 155 -4.52 -11.27 -3.98
N MET A 156 -5.45 -10.39 -4.35
CA MET A 156 -6.79 -10.76 -4.82
C MET A 156 -6.84 -11.07 -6.32
N ILE A 157 -5.88 -10.57 -7.12
CA ILE A 157 -5.90 -10.69 -8.58
C ILE A 157 -5.92 -12.16 -9.00
N ALA A 158 -5.00 -12.98 -8.50
CA ALA A 158 -4.92 -14.39 -8.90
C ALA A 158 -6.20 -15.17 -8.53
N PRO A 159 -6.74 -15.11 -7.29
CA PRO A 159 -8.04 -15.68 -6.96
C PRO A 159 -9.20 -15.22 -7.86
N LEU A 160 -9.26 -13.91 -8.16
CA LEU A 160 -10.29 -13.35 -9.03
C LEU A 160 -10.21 -13.94 -10.45
N MET A 161 -9.00 -14.04 -11.00
CA MET A 161 -8.76 -14.64 -12.32
C MET A 161 -9.09 -16.14 -12.35
N ILE A 162 -8.65 -16.91 -11.34
CA ILE A 162 -8.97 -18.34 -11.22
C ILE A 162 -10.49 -18.53 -11.16
N SER A 163 -11.18 -17.70 -10.37
CA SER A 163 -12.63 -17.73 -10.26
C SER A 163 -13.32 -17.35 -11.58
N ALA A 164 -12.82 -16.32 -12.27
CA ALA A 164 -13.33 -15.90 -13.57
C ALA A 164 -13.20 -17.00 -14.63
N ILE A 165 -12.06 -17.69 -14.69
CA ILE A 165 -11.82 -18.78 -15.66
C ILE A 165 -12.79 -19.94 -15.40
N HIS A 166 -12.93 -20.39 -14.15
CA HIS A 166 -13.87 -21.46 -13.81
C HIS A 166 -15.32 -21.03 -14.02
N GLY A 167 -15.68 -19.79 -13.67
CA GLY A 167 -17.01 -19.23 -13.88
C GLY A 167 -17.36 -19.14 -15.37
N GLY A 168 -16.43 -18.61 -16.16
CA GLY A 168 -16.54 -18.56 -17.62
C GLY A 168 -16.66 -19.96 -18.24
N HIS A 169 -15.87 -20.93 -17.79
CA HIS A 169 -15.97 -22.32 -18.25
C HIS A 169 -17.34 -22.94 -17.96
N ARG A 170 -17.92 -22.69 -16.77
CA ARG A 170 -19.29 -23.17 -16.45
C ARG A 170 -20.33 -22.57 -17.38
N LEU A 171 -20.25 -21.26 -17.61
CA LEU A 171 -21.20 -20.57 -18.50
C LEU A 171 -21.00 -20.99 -19.96
N TRP A 172 -19.77 -21.28 -20.38
CA TRP A 172 -19.42 -21.74 -21.73
C TRP A 172 -20.08 -23.08 -22.12
N GLN A 173 -20.53 -23.88 -21.15
CA GLN A 173 -21.28 -25.10 -21.41
C GLN A 173 -22.67 -24.83 -22.03
N LEU A 174 -23.18 -23.60 -21.92
CA LEU A 174 -24.43 -23.19 -22.55
C LEU A 174 -24.18 -22.86 -24.04
N PRO A 175 -24.98 -23.38 -24.98
CA PRO A 175 -24.71 -23.21 -26.41
C PRO A 175 -24.70 -21.75 -26.85
N LYS A 176 -25.61 -20.92 -26.33
CA LYS A 176 -25.67 -19.47 -26.62
C LYS A 176 -24.47 -18.71 -26.04
N ALA A 177 -23.89 -19.19 -24.94
CA ALA A 177 -22.81 -18.50 -24.24
C ALA A 177 -21.50 -18.50 -25.03
N LYS A 178 -21.28 -19.44 -25.95
CA LYS A 178 -20.10 -19.48 -26.81
C LYS A 178 -19.93 -18.23 -27.69
N VAL A 179 -21.05 -17.60 -28.06
CA VAL A 179 -21.07 -16.35 -28.83
C VAL A 179 -21.24 -15.13 -27.92
N LEU A 180 -22.10 -15.22 -26.91
CA LEU A 180 -22.41 -14.10 -26.03
C LEU A 180 -21.28 -13.76 -25.05
N LEU A 181 -20.56 -14.74 -24.51
CA LEU A 181 -19.51 -14.51 -23.52
C LEU A 181 -18.32 -13.72 -24.07
N PRO A 182 -17.75 -14.03 -25.26
CA PRO A 182 -16.68 -13.21 -25.81
C PRO A 182 -17.11 -11.77 -26.05
N VAL A 183 -18.30 -11.56 -26.62
CA VAL A 183 -18.85 -10.22 -26.86
C VAL A 183 -19.05 -9.47 -25.54
N TRP A 184 -19.62 -10.14 -24.54
CA TRP A 184 -19.79 -9.58 -23.20
C TRP A 184 -18.46 -9.19 -22.55
N LEU A 185 -17.47 -10.07 -22.58
CA LEU A 185 -16.14 -9.80 -22.02
C LEU A 185 -15.45 -8.64 -22.75
N LEU A 186 -15.57 -8.57 -24.07
CA LEU A 186 -15.06 -7.44 -24.86
C LEU A 186 -15.76 -6.12 -24.48
N LEU A 187 -17.08 -6.13 -24.34
CA LEU A 187 -17.84 -4.95 -23.90
C LEU A 187 -17.44 -4.54 -22.48
N CYS A 188 -17.30 -5.48 -21.55
CA CYS A 188 -16.83 -5.22 -20.19
C CYS A 188 -15.40 -4.66 -20.18
N ALA A 189 -14.47 -5.27 -20.90
CA ALA A 189 -13.10 -4.80 -21.01
C ALA A 189 -13.05 -3.38 -21.60
N PHE A 190 -13.79 -3.14 -22.69
CA PHE A 190 -13.86 -1.81 -23.33
C PHE A 190 -14.47 -0.75 -22.40
N THR A 191 -15.65 -1.02 -21.83
CA THR A 191 -16.35 -0.07 -20.95
C THR A 191 -15.53 0.29 -19.71
N THR A 192 -14.85 -0.69 -19.11
CA THR A 192 -14.00 -0.44 -17.92
C THR A 192 -12.69 0.24 -18.28
N ASN A 193 -12.15 -0.05 -19.47
CA ASN A 193 -10.99 0.68 -19.99
C ASN A 193 -11.32 2.17 -20.15
N VAL A 194 -12.44 2.50 -20.78
CA VAL A 194 -12.89 3.89 -20.96
C VAL A 194 -13.26 4.55 -19.61
N ALA A 195 -13.92 3.83 -18.71
CA ALA A 195 -14.44 4.41 -17.48
C ALA A 195 -13.37 4.71 -16.41
N TRP A 196 -12.34 3.87 -16.26
CA TRP A 196 -11.39 4.03 -15.14
C TRP A 196 -9.97 3.48 -15.36
N SER A 197 -9.58 3.07 -16.57
CA SER A 197 -8.19 2.67 -16.84
C SER A 197 -7.30 3.89 -17.10
N PRO A 198 -5.98 3.83 -16.85
CA PRO A 198 -5.03 4.84 -17.31
C PRO A 198 -4.75 4.76 -18.82
N SER A 199 -5.78 4.44 -19.62
CA SER A 199 -5.70 4.29 -21.08
C SER A 199 -5.92 5.64 -21.77
N PRO A 200 -5.29 5.90 -22.94
CA PRO A 200 -5.61 7.09 -23.73
C PRO A 200 -7.08 7.17 -24.16
N LEU A 201 -7.79 6.04 -24.13
CA LEU A 201 -9.22 5.94 -24.44
C LEU A 201 -10.13 6.39 -23.28
N ALA A 202 -9.57 6.53 -22.07
CA ALA A 202 -10.31 6.95 -20.89
C ALA A 202 -10.42 8.48 -20.81
N GLU A 203 -11.27 8.96 -19.90
CA GLU A 203 -11.29 10.39 -19.56
C GLU A 203 -9.90 10.90 -19.19
N ALA A 204 -9.55 12.10 -19.64
CA ALA A 204 -8.21 12.67 -19.46
C ALA A 204 -7.75 12.66 -17.99
N ALA A 205 -8.67 12.78 -17.03
CA ALA A 205 -8.40 12.69 -15.60
C ALA A 205 -7.83 11.33 -15.16
N ASN A 206 -8.26 10.22 -15.78
CA ASN A 206 -7.75 8.88 -15.49
C ASN A 206 -6.38 8.63 -16.15
N TYR A 207 -6.06 9.36 -17.22
CA TYR A 207 -4.77 9.27 -17.92
C TYR A 207 -3.63 10.02 -17.21
N GLN A 208 -3.93 10.84 -16.19
CA GLN A 208 -2.95 11.63 -15.43
C GLN A 208 -1.98 10.81 -14.57
N VAL A 209 -2.08 9.47 -14.60
CA VAL A 209 -1.05 8.58 -14.03
C VAL A 209 0.25 8.65 -14.83
N TRP A 210 0.18 8.97 -16.12
CA TRP A 210 1.36 9.11 -16.97
C TRP A 210 1.94 10.52 -16.88
N SER A 211 3.25 10.61 -16.65
CA SER A 211 3.97 11.88 -16.66
C SER A 211 3.86 12.55 -18.03
N GLN A 212 3.26 13.72 -18.07
CA GLN A 212 3.24 14.59 -19.26
C GLN A 212 4.50 15.49 -19.28
N PRO A 213 5.03 15.84 -20.46
CA PRO A 213 6.08 16.85 -20.55
C PRO A 213 5.60 18.18 -19.95
N SER A 214 6.39 18.76 -19.05
CA SER A 214 6.11 20.07 -18.47
C SER A 214 7.41 20.76 -18.06
N ARG A 215 7.42 22.11 -18.09
CA ARG A 215 8.57 22.89 -17.64
C ARG A 215 8.97 22.56 -16.19
N ARG A 216 7.98 22.30 -15.33
CA ARG A 216 8.20 21.83 -13.96
C ARG A 216 8.94 20.50 -13.93
N ASN A 217 8.54 19.52 -14.74
CA ASN A 217 9.22 18.22 -14.79
C ASN A 217 10.66 18.33 -15.30
N ASP A 218 10.93 19.21 -16.27
CA ASP A 218 12.28 19.45 -16.76
C ASP A 218 13.15 20.15 -15.70
N SER A 219 12.57 21.09 -14.96
CA SER A 219 13.20 21.73 -13.79
C SER A 219 13.54 20.71 -12.69
N LEU A 220 12.59 19.84 -12.31
CA LEU A 220 12.82 18.78 -11.31
C LEU A 220 13.92 17.79 -11.76
N ARG A 221 13.92 17.38 -13.04
CA ARG A 221 14.98 16.52 -13.60
C ARG A 221 16.34 17.19 -13.56
N LYS A 222 16.40 18.48 -13.88
CA LYS A 222 17.63 19.28 -13.80
C LYS A 222 18.10 19.42 -12.35
N ALA A 223 17.20 19.65 -11.40
CA ALA A 223 17.54 19.74 -9.98
C ALA A 223 18.21 18.46 -9.45
N LEU A 224 17.75 17.28 -9.88
CA LEU A 224 18.34 16.00 -9.49
C LEU A 224 19.82 15.85 -9.89
N THR A 225 20.30 16.56 -10.92
CA THR A 225 21.71 16.47 -11.35
C THR A 225 22.68 17.21 -10.42
N TYR A 226 22.19 18.02 -9.49
CA TYR A 226 23.00 18.76 -8.53
C TYR A 226 23.32 17.96 -7.26
N ILE A 227 22.79 16.74 -7.12
CA ILE A 227 22.93 15.92 -5.93
C ILE A 227 23.91 14.76 -6.21
N PRO A 228 25.04 14.68 -5.49
CA PRO A 228 25.99 13.57 -5.60
C PRO A 228 25.34 12.21 -5.30
N GLY A 229 25.84 11.13 -5.91
CA GLY A 229 25.24 9.79 -5.83
C GLY A 229 25.30 9.14 -4.45
N ASP A 230 26.21 9.58 -3.59
CA ASP A 230 26.51 9.08 -2.24
C ASP A 230 26.06 10.02 -1.12
N ALA A 231 25.58 11.23 -1.45
CA ALA A 231 25.14 12.21 -0.47
C ALA A 231 23.88 11.74 0.31
N SER A 232 23.77 12.14 1.58
CA SER A 232 22.56 11.99 2.38
C SER A 232 21.52 13.05 2.01
N VAL A 233 20.26 12.66 1.77
CA VAL A 233 19.25 13.58 1.19
C VAL A 233 17.90 13.54 1.89
N SER A 234 17.34 14.70 2.18
CA SER A 234 15.91 14.89 2.45
C SER A 234 15.22 15.46 1.20
N ALA A 235 14.19 14.79 0.69
CA ALA A 235 13.58 15.12 -0.60
C ALA A 235 12.05 15.15 -0.53
N SER A 236 11.41 15.99 -1.34
CA SER A 236 9.96 15.90 -1.56
C SER A 236 9.57 14.51 -2.06
N TYR A 237 8.48 13.93 -1.53
CA TYR A 237 8.04 12.56 -1.75
C TYR A 237 8.19 12.03 -3.20
N GLN A 238 7.71 12.80 -4.18
CA GLN A 238 7.74 12.41 -5.60
C GLN A 238 9.16 12.28 -6.20
N LEU A 239 10.18 12.88 -5.56
CA LEU A 239 11.57 12.82 -5.99
C LEU A 239 12.34 11.64 -5.37
N LEU A 240 11.84 11.08 -4.26
CA LEU A 240 12.51 9.98 -3.54
C LEU A 240 12.83 8.77 -4.42
N PRO A 241 11.93 8.28 -5.30
CA PRO A 241 12.25 7.10 -6.12
C PRO A 241 13.48 7.32 -7.01
N HIS A 242 13.70 8.55 -7.48
CA HIS A 242 14.85 8.92 -8.31
C HIS A 242 16.17 8.97 -7.52
N LEU A 243 16.09 9.10 -6.20
CA LEU A 243 17.24 9.25 -5.31
C LEU A 243 17.53 7.98 -4.49
N SER A 244 16.67 6.97 -4.61
CA SER A 244 16.63 5.73 -3.78
C SER A 244 17.86 4.82 -3.85
N HIS A 245 18.84 5.13 -4.70
CA HIS A 245 20.12 4.41 -4.77
C HIS A 245 21.12 4.84 -3.67
N ARG A 246 20.67 5.63 -2.68
CA ARG A 246 21.45 6.13 -1.54
C ARG A 246 21.19 5.31 -0.28
N THR A 247 22.19 5.22 0.58
CA THR A 247 22.05 4.61 1.91
C THR A 247 21.19 5.45 2.84
N GLU A 248 21.28 6.78 2.74
CA GLU A 248 20.54 7.73 3.56
C GLU A 248 19.63 8.61 2.69
N ILE A 249 18.33 8.34 2.75
CA ILE A 249 17.31 9.06 1.98
C ILE A 249 16.03 9.17 2.80
N TYR A 250 15.50 10.39 2.90
CA TYR A 250 14.38 10.70 3.79
C TYR A 250 13.29 11.50 3.08
N ASP A 251 12.04 11.14 3.35
CA ASP A 251 10.89 11.92 2.91
C ASP A 251 10.81 13.22 3.70
N TRP A 252 10.83 14.36 3.00
CA TRP A 252 10.74 15.67 3.61
C TRP A 252 9.47 15.80 4.48
N PRO A 253 9.55 16.37 5.70
CA PRO A 253 10.69 17.04 6.34
C PRO A 253 11.57 16.15 7.25
N ASN A 254 11.53 14.82 7.13
CA ASN A 254 12.40 13.98 7.93
C ASN A 254 13.88 14.19 7.54
N PRO A 255 14.82 14.14 8.50
CA PRO A 255 14.61 13.89 9.93
C PRO A 255 14.47 15.17 10.79
N PHE A 256 14.36 16.35 10.18
CA PHE A 256 14.23 17.62 10.89
C PHE A 256 12.96 17.70 11.75
N THR A 257 11.85 17.20 11.21
CA THR A 257 10.58 17.06 11.91
C THR A 257 10.04 15.65 11.71
N PRO A 258 9.58 14.95 12.77
CA PRO A 258 8.96 13.64 12.65
C PRO A 258 7.69 13.76 11.80
N ALA A 259 7.75 13.22 10.60
CA ALA A 259 6.66 13.21 9.64
C ALA A 259 6.55 11.83 8.97
N VAL A 260 6.82 10.77 9.72
CA VAL A 260 6.80 9.41 9.19
C VAL A 260 5.36 8.90 9.21
N TRP A 261 4.78 8.69 8.02
CA TRP A 261 3.42 8.18 7.92
C TRP A 261 3.32 6.80 8.57
N GLY A 262 2.48 6.69 9.60
CA GLY A 262 2.23 5.44 10.29
C GLY A 262 3.34 5.04 11.27
N ASN A 263 4.39 5.83 11.48
CA ASN A 263 5.35 5.56 12.55
C ASN A 263 5.59 6.84 13.33
N ASP A 264 4.82 7.05 14.39
CA ASP A 264 4.96 8.20 15.30
C ASP A 264 6.12 7.94 16.28
N ASP A 265 7.25 7.46 15.75
CA ASP A 265 8.43 7.07 16.49
C ASP A 265 9.52 8.14 16.36
N CYS A 266 9.81 8.76 17.49
CA CYS A 266 10.82 9.77 17.62
C CYS A 266 12.16 9.20 18.11
N ASP A 267 12.17 7.97 18.61
CA ASP A 267 13.35 7.37 19.23
C ASP A 267 14.41 6.98 18.19
N HIS A 268 13.98 6.75 16.94
CA HIS A 268 14.83 6.24 15.86
C HIS A 268 15.07 7.23 14.71
N LEU A 269 14.73 8.51 14.88
CA LEU A 269 15.02 9.51 13.85
C LEU A 269 16.51 9.85 13.79
N PRO A 270 17.14 9.88 12.60
CA PRO A 270 18.55 10.17 12.46
C PRO A 270 18.89 11.62 12.80
N ASP A 271 20.19 11.91 12.94
CA ASP A 271 20.65 13.29 13.14
C ASP A 271 20.25 14.18 11.95
N PRO A 272 19.54 15.30 12.12
CA PRO A 272 19.37 16.26 11.03
C PRO A 272 20.71 16.75 10.47
N ARG A 273 21.76 16.79 11.29
CA ARG A 273 23.10 17.24 10.87
C ARG A 273 23.79 16.31 9.88
N THR A 274 23.34 15.06 9.71
CA THR A 274 23.93 14.14 8.71
C THR A 274 23.37 14.37 7.30
N ILE A 275 22.34 15.20 7.14
CA ILE A 275 21.76 15.49 5.83
C ILE A 275 22.65 16.45 5.04
N ASP A 276 23.23 15.98 3.95
CA ASP A 276 24.08 16.79 3.08
C ASP A 276 23.26 17.71 2.16
N TYR A 277 22.15 17.19 1.60
CA TYR A 277 21.34 17.91 0.63
C TYR A 277 19.85 17.88 0.98
N VAL A 278 19.17 18.98 0.64
CA VAL A 278 17.72 19.10 0.66
C VAL A 278 17.25 19.44 -0.75
N ILE A 279 16.33 18.66 -1.31
CA ILE A 279 15.70 18.94 -2.61
C ILE A 279 14.19 18.98 -2.50
N LEU A 280 13.64 20.17 -2.70
CA LEU A 280 12.22 20.42 -2.46
C LEU A 280 11.56 20.94 -3.71
N ASP A 281 10.49 20.26 -4.10
CA ASP A 281 9.46 20.90 -4.92
C ASP A 281 8.74 21.94 -4.07
N ARG A 282 8.76 23.19 -4.51
CA ARG A 282 8.17 24.32 -3.80
C ARG A 282 6.66 24.12 -3.57
N SER A 283 5.97 23.39 -4.45
CA SER A 283 4.56 23.07 -4.28
C SER A 283 4.30 22.01 -3.20
N GLN A 284 5.34 21.33 -2.69
CA GLN A 284 5.25 20.25 -1.71
C GLN A 284 5.93 20.54 -0.36
N ILE A 285 6.45 21.76 -0.15
CA ILE A 285 7.00 22.15 1.16
C ILE A 285 5.90 22.08 2.22
N GLY A 286 4.70 22.55 1.88
CA GLY A 286 3.54 22.58 2.77
C GLY A 286 3.61 23.71 3.79
N THR A 287 2.46 24.26 4.17
CA THR A 287 2.38 25.41 5.09
C THR A 287 2.99 25.12 6.46
N GLY A 288 2.89 23.87 6.94
CA GLY A 288 3.46 23.44 8.23
C GLY A 288 4.99 23.41 8.28
N ASN A 289 5.67 23.35 7.13
CA ASN A 289 7.15 23.29 7.08
C ASN A 289 7.77 24.57 6.50
N GLN A 290 6.96 25.60 6.24
CA GLN A 290 7.42 26.84 5.64
C GLN A 290 8.44 27.56 6.53
N GLN A 291 8.20 27.59 7.85
CA GLN A 291 9.14 28.19 8.82
C GLN A 291 10.46 27.43 8.87
N LEU A 292 10.42 26.09 8.86
CA LEU A 292 11.62 25.25 8.81
C LEU A 292 12.44 25.53 7.54
N PHE A 293 11.77 25.61 6.39
CA PHE A 293 12.43 25.93 5.13
C PHE A 293 13.03 27.34 5.13
N GLU A 294 12.32 28.34 5.64
CA GLU A 294 12.83 29.71 5.77
C GLU A 294 14.05 29.77 6.69
N ALA A 295 14.04 29.05 7.82
CA ALA A 295 15.17 28.94 8.74
C ALA A 295 16.40 28.27 8.09
N MET A 296 16.19 27.24 7.26
CA MET A 296 17.27 26.59 6.50
C MET A 296 17.98 27.56 5.54
N MET A 297 17.22 28.45 4.91
CA MET A 297 17.66 29.28 3.79
C MET A 297 18.06 30.72 4.19
N LYS A 298 18.14 31.05 5.48
CA LYS A 298 18.64 32.34 5.95
C LYS A 298 20.08 32.60 5.45
N PRO A 299 20.52 33.87 5.33
CA PRO A 299 21.88 34.20 4.87
C PRO A 299 23.00 33.52 5.69
N ASP A 300 22.77 33.34 6.98
CA ASP A 300 23.60 32.65 7.98
C ASP A 300 23.05 31.25 8.33
N GLY A 301 22.07 30.76 7.56
CA GLY A 301 21.45 29.45 7.73
C GLY A 301 22.39 28.28 7.38
N PRO A 302 22.02 27.06 7.81
CA PRO A 302 22.86 25.88 7.62
C PRO A 302 22.87 25.34 6.19
N PHE A 303 21.98 25.82 5.31
CA PHE A 303 21.89 25.39 3.92
C PHE A 303 22.05 26.56 2.94
N LYS A 304 22.73 26.30 1.82
CA LYS A 304 22.84 27.24 0.70
C LYS A 304 22.32 26.63 -0.59
N ALA A 305 21.53 27.40 -1.33
CA ALA A 305 21.02 26.96 -2.63
C ALA A 305 22.18 26.74 -3.62
N VAL A 306 22.28 25.53 -4.15
CA VAL A 306 23.16 25.19 -5.28
C VAL A 306 22.40 25.23 -6.61
N PHE A 307 21.09 25.07 -6.55
CA PHE A 307 20.18 25.28 -7.68
C PHE A 307 18.83 25.76 -7.13
N GLN A 308 18.23 26.76 -7.77
CA GLN A 308 16.86 27.14 -7.47
C GLN A 308 16.20 27.79 -8.68
N ASP A 309 14.91 27.50 -8.85
CA ASP A 309 14.02 28.21 -9.77
C ASP A 309 12.61 28.31 -9.15
N ASP A 310 11.63 28.68 -9.98
CA ASP A 310 10.23 28.85 -9.57
C ASP A 310 9.56 27.56 -9.07
N ASN A 311 10.08 26.38 -9.42
CA ASN A 311 9.48 25.08 -9.10
C ASN A 311 10.22 24.33 -8.01
N VAL A 312 11.55 24.43 -7.96
CA VAL A 312 12.38 23.57 -7.12
C VAL A 312 13.55 24.32 -6.51
N VAL A 313 13.98 23.85 -5.35
CA VAL A 313 15.20 24.28 -4.67
C VAL A 313 16.04 23.06 -4.31
N VAL A 314 17.33 23.12 -4.61
CA VAL A 314 18.35 22.19 -4.15
C VAL A 314 19.30 22.99 -3.27
N ALA A 315 19.40 22.61 -2.01
CA ALA A 315 20.26 23.26 -1.05
C ALA A 315 21.29 22.25 -0.51
N HIS A 316 22.54 22.67 -0.44
CA HIS A 316 23.65 21.92 0.14
C HIS A 316 23.92 22.45 1.54
N ARG A 317 24.19 21.56 2.49
CA ARG A 317 24.58 21.91 3.84
C ARG A 317 25.95 22.61 3.83
N VAL A 318 26.04 23.72 4.55
CA VAL A 318 27.28 24.51 4.70
C VAL A 318 27.62 24.82 6.16
N GLY A 319 26.74 24.43 7.09
CA GLY A 319 26.92 24.65 8.51
C GLY A 319 25.83 23.98 9.33
N THR A 320 25.70 24.46 10.56
CA THR A 320 24.68 24.00 11.53
C THR A 320 23.91 25.18 12.10
N SER A 321 22.66 24.96 12.49
CA SER A 321 21.82 25.97 13.16
C SER A 321 20.95 25.34 14.24
N ASP A 322 20.90 25.95 15.41
CA ASP A 322 20.03 25.55 16.51
C ASP A 322 18.53 25.83 16.22
N GLU A 323 18.16 26.39 15.08
CA GLU A 323 16.76 26.53 14.64
C GLU A 323 16.32 25.39 13.72
N VAL A 324 17.27 24.72 13.07
CA VAL A 324 17.04 23.70 12.04
C VAL A 324 17.50 22.33 12.49
N ASP A 325 18.68 22.26 13.11
CA ASP A 325 19.34 21.03 13.56
C ASP A 325 18.95 20.65 14.98
N VAL A 326 17.75 21.08 15.40
CA VAL A 326 17.21 20.85 16.74
C VAL A 326 16.95 19.36 16.91
N ARG A 327 17.88 18.67 17.58
CA ARG A 327 17.55 17.52 18.41
C ARG A 327 17.13 18.06 19.78
N PRO A 328 15.85 18.46 20.00
CA PRO A 328 14.74 17.52 20.09
C PRO A 328 13.40 18.08 19.53
N GLN A 329 12.82 17.39 18.57
CA GLN A 329 11.57 16.61 18.69
C GLN A 329 10.63 16.73 19.92
N ALA A 330 10.88 17.46 21.02
CA ALA A 330 10.04 17.41 22.21
C ALA A 330 8.61 17.92 21.98
N SER A 331 8.39 19.04 21.28
CA SER A 331 7.05 19.57 21.03
C SER A 331 6.30 18.80 19.94
N SER A 332 6.98 18.40 18.86
CA SER A 332 6.40 17.57 17.80
C SER A 332 6.09 16.16 18.29
N CYS A 333 6.98 15.55 19.09
CA CYS A 333 6.76 14.22 19.68
C CYS A 333 5.79 14.27 20.84
N GLN A 334 5.75 15.33 21.65
CA GLN A 334 4.63 15.55 22.59
C GLN A 334 3.30 15.70 21.84
N ALA A 335 3.28 16.42 20.71
CA ALA A 335 2.08 16.52 19.87
C ALA A 335 1.68 15.16 19.26
N LEU A 336 2.64 14.32 18.87
CA LEU A 336 2.39 12.94 18.44
C LEU A 336 1.91 12.06 19.62
N GLU A 337 2.54 12.14 20.79
CA GLU A 337 2.10 11.46 22.02
C GLU A 337 0.67 11.85 22.42
N LEU A 338 0.28 13.11 22.25
CA LEU A 338 -1.08 13.58 22.50
C LEU A 338 -2.09 12.98 21.51
N ARG A 339 -1.70 12.74 20.24
CA ARG A 339 -2.55 12.01 19.27
C ARG A 339 -2.80 10.56 19.67
N HIS A 340 -1.90 9.95 20.44
CA HIS A 340 -2.09 8.59 20.95
C HIS A 340 -3.00 8.51 22.20
N LYS A 341 -3.20 9.63 22.90
CA LYS A 341 -3.97 9.69 24.16
C LYS A 341 -5.42 10.14 24.00
N GLY A 342 -5.80 10.69 22.85
CA GLY A 342 -7.17 11.08 22.49
C GLY A 342 -7.77 10.11 21.49
#